data_AF-A0A2X2WD16-F1
#
_entry.id   AF-A0A2X2WD16-F1
#
_cell.length_a   1.000
_cell.length_b   1.000
_cell.length_c   1.000
_cell.angle_alpha   90.00
_cell.angle_beta   90.00
_cell.angle_gamma   90.00
#
_symmetry.space_group_name_H-M   'P 1'
#
loop_
_entity.id
_entity.type
_entity.pdbx_description
1 polymer ?
#
loop_
_entity_poly.entity_id
_entity_poly.type
_entity_poly.pdbx_seq_one_letter_code
_entity_poly.pdbx_strand_id
1 'polypeptide(L)'
;MTGGIVCVLGKTGVNFGAGMTGGFAYVLDEDGEFRKRVNPELVEVLNVDDLAIHEEHLRGLITEHVQHTGSQRGEEILANWSVFSTKFALVKPKSSDVKALFGSP
;
A
#
# COMPACT_ATOMS: atom_id res chain seq x y z
N MET A 1 -8.82 5.45 -9.41
CA MET A 1 -9.43 5.07 -8.11
C MET A 1 -10.02 6.33 -7.48
N THR A 2 -11.25 6.28 -6.97
CA THR A 2 -11.97 7.42 -6.39
C THR A 2 -12.26 7.26 -4.89
N GLY A 3 -11.97 6.09 -4.31
CA GLY A 3 -12.19 5.77 -2.90
C GLY A 3 -11.79 4.33 -2.59
N GLY A 4 -11.81 3.97 -1.31
CA GLY A 4 -11.46 2.63 -0.83
C GLY A 4 -9.96 2.41 -0.59
N ILE A 5 -9.62 1.16 -0.27
CA ILE A 5 -8.27 0.74 0.08
C ILE A 5 -7.91 -0.46 -0.80
N VAL A 6 -6.71 -0.45 -1.37
CA VAL A 6 -6.16 -1.58 -2.15
C VAL A 6 -4.84 -2.02 -1.55
N CYS A 7 -4.61 -3.34 -1.47
CA CYS A 7 -3.34 -3.91 -1.07
C CYS A 7 -2.82 -4.82 -2.20
N VAL A 8 -1.59 -4.59 -2.66
CA VAL A 8 -0.94 -5.35 -3.74
C VAL A 8 0.31 -6.05 -3.18
N LEU A 9 0.27 -7.38 -3.08
CA LEU A 9 1.34 -8.22 -2.52
C LEU A 9 2.36 -8.71 -3.56
N GLY A 10 2.58 -7.91 -4.61
CA GLY A 10 3.46 -8.26 -5.70
C GLY A 10 3.68 -7.12 -6.69
N LYS A 11 4.30 -7.43 -7.82
CA LYS A 11 4.66 -6.43 -8.84
C LYS A 11 3.44 -5.79 -9.49
N THR A 12 3.58 -4.50 -9.77
CA THR A 12 2.61 -3.68 -10.50
C THR A 12 3.11 -3.35 -11.89
N GLY A 13 2.17 -3.00 -12.78
CA GLY A 13 2.47 -2.47 -14.12
C GLY A 13 2.86 -0.98 -14.08
N VAL A 14 3.18 -0.44 -15.26
CA VAL A 14 3.46 0.99 -15.46
C VAL A 14 2.20 1.85 -15.32
N ASN A 15 2.40 3.15 -15.12
CA ASN A 15 1.35 4.15 -15.02
C ASN A 15 0.41 3.95 -13.79
N PHE A 16 0.93 3.37 -12.71
CA PHE A 16 0.19 3.13 -11.48
C PHE A 16 -0.27 4.46 -10.87
N GLY A 17 -1.54 4.53 -10.45
CA GLY A 17 -2.11 5.74 -9.84
C GLY A 17 -2.57 6.81 -10.84
N ALA A 18 -2.51 6.56 -12.16
CA ALA A 18 -3.10 7.47 -13.15
C ALA A 18 -4.60 7.68 -12.89
N GLY A 19 -5.04 8.94 -12.82
CA GLY A 19 -6.43 9.28 -12.51
C GLY A 19 -6.89 8.87 -11.11
N MET A 20 -5.99 8.62 -10.16
CA MET A 20 -6.33 8.36 -8.76
C MET A 20 -6.64 9.68 -8.05
N THR A 21 -7.90 9.85 -7.65
CA THR A 21 -8.42 11.08 -7.01
C THR A 21 -8.95 10.84 -5.59
N GLY A 22 -9.07 9.58 -5.15
CA GLY A 22 -9.47 9.23 -3.80
C GLY A 22 -9.03 7.82 -3.39
N GLY A 23 -9.10 7.54 -2.09
CA GLY A 23 -8.60 6.29 -1.50
C GLY A 23 -7.08 6.26 -1.41
N PHE A 24 -6.54 5.10 -1.06
CA PHE A 24 -5.09 4.85 -1.06
C PHE A 24 -4.78 3.38 -1.35
N ALA A 25 -3.54 3.10 -1.71
CA ALA A 25 -3.07 1.76 -2.00
C ALA A 25 -1.76 1.45 -1.28
N TYR A 26 -1.64 0.24 -0.76
CA TYR A 26 -0.37 -0.35 -0.34
C TYR A 26 0.18 -1.21 -1.47
N VAL A 27 1.46 -1.03 -1.79
CA VAL A 27 2.13 -1.79 -2.85
C VAL A 27 3.46 -2.31 -2.33
N LEU A 28 3.65 -3.62 -2.44
CA LEU A 28 4.92 -4.26 -2.13
C LEU A 28 5.94 -3.99 -3.25
N ASP A 29 7.04 -3.32 -2.92
CA ASP A 29 8.14 -2.98 -3.83
C ASP A 29 9.42 -3.76 -3.51
N GLU A 30 9.48 -5.03 -3.92
CA GLU A 30 10.66 -5.86 -3.68
C GLU A 30 11.85 -5.56 -4.59
N ASP A 31 11.61 -4.98 -5.77
CA ASP A 31 12.68 -4.65 -6.72
C ASP A 31 13.19 -3.22 -6.58
N GLY A 32 12.55 -2.38 -5.76
CA GLY A 32 12.91 -0.98 -5.56
C GLY A 32 12.59 -0.09 -6.77
N GLU A 33 11.84 -0.62 -7.74
CA GLU A 33 11.55 0.02 -9.01
C GLU A 33 10.12 0.55 -9.09
N PHE A 34 9.27 0.31 -8.08
CA PHE A 34 7.87 0.72 -8.11
C PHE A 34 7.68 2.21 -8.36
N ARG A 35 8.50 3.07 -7.75
CA ARG A 35 8.41 4.53 -7.94
C ARG A 35 8.57 4.95 -9.40
N LYS A 36 9.32 4.21 -10.22
CA LYS A 36 9.47 4.47 -11.66
C LYS A 36 8.23 4.09 -12.47
N ARG A 37 7.37 3.23 -11.90
CA ARG A 37 6.11 2.77 -12.51
C ARG A 37 4.91 3.64 -12.13
N VAL A 38 5.06 4.56 -11.18
CA VAL A 38 3.99 5.46 -10.72
C VAL A 38 3.80 6.63 -11.68
N ASN A 39 2.55 6.97 -11.96
CA ASN A 39 2.20 8.23 -12.62
C ASN A 39 2.22 9.35 -11.57
N PRO A 40 3.15 10.32 -11.64
CA PRO A 40 3.33 11.31 -10.59
C PRO A 40 2.39 12.51 -10.71
N GLU A 41 1.43 12.52 -11.64
CA GLU A 41 0.56 13.69 -11.90
C GLU A 41 -0.28 14.02 -10.66
N LEU A 42 -1.07 13.04 -10.19
CA LEU A 42 -2.07 13.24 -9.13
C LEU A 42 -1.74 12.55 -7.81
N VAL A 43 -0.79 11.63 -7.80
CA VAL A 43 -0.45 10.85 -6.60
C VAL A 43 0.94 11.14 -6.10
N GLU A 44 1.15 10.83 -4.83
CA GLU A 44 2.47 10.75 -4.21
C GLU A 44 2.67 9.39 -3.55
N VAL A 45 3.94 9.06 -3.28
CA VAL A 45 4.37 7.79 -2.74
C VAL A 45 5.10 8.02 -1.42
N LEU A 46 4.61 7.43 -0.35
CA LEU A 46 5.21 7.45 0.99
C LEU A 46 5.72 6.06 1.35
N ASN A 47 6.69 5.95 2.26
CA ASN A 47 7.03 4.66 2.85
C ASN A 47 6.04 4.33 3.97
N VAL A 48 5.68 3.06 4.11
CA VAL A 48 4.73 2.62 5.15
C VAL A 48 5.38 2.52 6.52
N ASP A 49 6.66 2.18 6.60
CA ASP A 49 7.43 2.07 7.84
C ASP A 49 7.63 3.42 8.56
N ASP A 50 7.51 4.53 7.85
CA ASP A 50 7.44 5.89 8.43
C ASP A 50 6.06 6.21 9.05
N LEU A 51 5.06 5.32 8.87
CA LEU A 51 3.64 5.57 9.16
C LEU A 51 3.04 4.46 10.04
N ALA A 52 3.35 4.46 11.34
CA ALA A 52 2.98 3.40 12.28
C ALA A 52 1.50 2.93 12.22
N ILE A 53 0.53 3.86 12.11
CA ILE A 53 -0.89 3.50 12.00
C ILE A 53 -1.17 2.74 10.69
N HIS A 54 -0.54 3.16 9.60
CA HIS A 54 -0.70 2.53 8.29
C HIS A 54 0.03 1.19 8.21
N GLU A 55 1.17 1.04 8.88
CA GLU A 55 1.87 -0.23 9.00
C GLU A 55 0.99 -1.27 9.71
N GLU A 56 0.42 -0.91 10.87
CA GLU A 56 -0.46 -1.82 11.62
C GLU A 56 -1.73 -2.17 10.83
N HIS A 57 -2.33 -1.17 10.17
CA HIS A 57 -3.50 -1.41 9.31
C HIS A 57 -3.18 -2.34 8.13
N LEU A 58 -2.03 -2.16 7.48
CA LEU A 58 -1.59 -3.06 6.41
C LEU A 58 -1.41 -4.50 6.93
N ARG A 59 -0.79 -4.66 8.11
CA ARG A 59 -0.64 -5.98 8.74
C ARG A 59 -1.98 -6.64 9.00
N GLY A 60 -2.96 -5.88 9.48
CA GLY A 60 -4.34 -6.34 9.67
C GLY A 60 -4.98 -6.82 8.35
N LEU A 61 -4.89 -6.01 7.28
CA LEU A 61 -5.42 -6.37 5.96
C LEU A 61 -4.81 -7.65 5.39
N ILE A 62 -3.49 -7.83 5.55
CA ILE A 62 -2.80 -9.04 5.06
C ILE A 62 -3.20 -10.25 5.90
N THR A 63 -3.37 -10.07 7.21
CA THR A 63 -3.85 -11.13 8.11
C THR A 63 -5.24 -11.59 7.71
N GLU A 64 -6.17 -10.67 7.48
CA GLU A 64 -7.52 -11.01 6.99
C GLU A 64 -7.47 -11.72 5.63
N HIS A 65 -6.64 -11.22 4.70
CA HIS A 65 -6.44 -11.87 3.41
C HIS A 65 -5.95 -13.32 3.56
N VAL A 66 -4.97 -13.58 4.43
CA VAL A 66 -4.47 -14.94 4.72
C VAL A 66 -5.57 -15.80 5.31
N GLN A 67 -6.32 -15.31 6.29
CA GLN A 67 -7.42 -16.05 6.93
C GLN A 67 -8.50 -16.46 5.92
N HIS A 68 -8.83 -15.58 4.97
CA HIS A 68 -9.88 -15.85 3.98
C HIS A 68 -9.40 -16.67 2.77
N THR A 69 -8.11 -16.70 2.47
CA THR A 69 -7.61 -17.27 1.20
C THR A 69 -6.56 -18.38 1.36
N GLY A 70 -5.96 -18.54 2.55
CA GLY A 70 -4.80 -19.42 2.75
C GLY A 70 -3.57 -18.97 1.95
N SER A 71 -3.43 -17.67 1.69
CA SER A 71 -2.35 -17.11 0.86
C SER A 71 -0.97 -17.37 1.47
N GLN A 72 -0.23 -18.35 0.92
CA GLN A 72 1.16 -18.62 1.29
C GLN A 72 2.03 -17.35 1.18
N ARG A 73 1.76 -16.51 0.17
CA ARG A 73 2.47 -15.24 -0.01
C ARG A 73 2.21 -14.28 1.16
N GLY A 74 0.97 -14.19 1.61
CA GLY A 74 0.62 -13.39 2.78
C GLY A 74 1.24 -13.94 4.07
N GLU A 75 1.27 -15.27 4.24
CA GLU A 75 1.92 -15.93 5.38
C GLU A 75 3.43 -15.63 5.42
N GLU A 76 4.12 -15.74 4.29
CA GLU A 76 5.55 -15.40 4.17
C GLU A 76 5.83 -13.94 4.57
N ILE A 77 4.99 -13.01 4.11
CA ILE A 77 5.08 -11.59 4.44
C ILE A 77 4.89 -11.36 5.94
N LEU A 78 3.85 -11.97 6.54
CA LEU A 78 3.56 -11.83 7.97
C LEU A 78 4.64 -12.47 8.85
N ALA A 79 5.20 -13.61 8.43
CA ALA A 79 6.26 -14.30 9.16
C ALA A 79 7.58 -13.49 9.18
N ASN A 80 7.81 -12.66 8.16
CA ASN A 80 9.02 -11.83 8.02
C ASN A 80 8.69 -10.33 8.06
N TRP A 81 7.72 -9.95 8.88
CA TRP A 81 7.10 -8.62 8.84
C TRP A 81 8.10 -7.47 8.92
N SER A 82 9.09 -7.53 9.83
CA SER A 82 10.09 -6.48 10.01
C SER A 82 10.92 -6.17 8.75
N VAL A 83 11.07 -7.15 7.86
CA VAL A 83 11.75 -6.98 6.58
C VAL A 83 10.78 -6.47 5.52
N PHE A 84 9.58 -7.04 5.46
CA PHE A 84 8.62 -6.69 4.42
C PHE A 84 7.97 -5.32 4.62
N SER A 85 7.72 -4.87 5.86
CA SER A 85 7.07 -3.58 6.12
C SER A 85 7.86 -2.41 5.51
N THR A 86 9.19 -2.44 5.59
CA THR A 86 10.10 -1.46 4.97
C THR A 86 10.04 -1.41 3.43
N LYS A 87 9.45 -2.43 2.80
CA LYS A 87 9.32 -2.54 1.34
C LYS A 87 7.95 -2.11 0.82
N PHE A 88 7.02 -1.75 1.70
CA PHE A 88 5.71 -1.29 1.28
C PHE A 88 5.70 0.22 1.03
N ALA A 89 5.15 0.58 -0.11
CA ALA A 89 4.81 1.94 -0.48
C ALA A 89 3.32 2.20 -0.23
N LEU A 90 3.00 3.39 0.30
CA LEU A 90 1.65 3.93 0.33
C LEU A 90 1.49 4.94 -0.80
N VAL A 91 0.52 4.70 -1.68
CA VAL A 91 0.14 5.62 -2.76
C VAL A 91 -1.18 6.28 -2.42
N LYS A 92 -1.20 7.60 -2.43
CA LYS A 92 -2.41 8.41 -2.21
C LYS A 92 -2.48 9.59 -3.18
N PRO A 93 -3.67 10.17 -3.42
CA PRO A 93 -3.77 11.47 -4.06
C PRO A 93 -2.99 12.54 -3.29
N LYS A 94 -2.37 13.47 -4.02
CA LYS A 94 -1.72 14.66 -3.45
C LYS A 94 -2.70 15.56 -2.70
N SER A 95 -3.98 15.52 -3.07
CA SER A 95 -5.05 16.30 -2.44
C SER A 95 -5.56 15.74 -1.11
N SER A 96 -5.13 14.54 -0.71
CA SER A 96 -5.59 13.87 0.52
C SER A 96 -4.57 14.01 1.65
N ASP A 97 -4.98 14.20 2.91
CA ASP A 97 -4.06 14.09 4.05
C ASP A 97 -3.88 12.60 4.41
N VAL A 98 -2.63 12.15 4.55
CA VAL A 98 -2.31 10.76 4.95
C VAL A 98 -2.99 10.41 6.29
N LYS A 99 -3.07 11.36 7.23
CA LYS A 99 -3.69 11.14 8.55
C LYS A 99 -5.22 10.98 8.49
N ALA A 100 -5.85 11.49 7.43
CA ALA A 100 -7.30 11.45 7.25
C ALA A 100 -7.75 10.29 6.35
N LEU A 101 -6.83 9.42 5.90
CA LEU A 101 -7.15 8.36 4.94
C LEU A 101 -8.07 7.27 5.50
N PHE A 102 -8.13 7.09 6.81
CA PHE A 102 -9.05 6.16 7.48
C PHE A 102 -10.46 6.74 7.70
N GLY A 103 -10.70 7.95 7.18
CA GLY A 103 -11.86 8.77 7.52
C GLY A 103 -11.50 9.78 8.60
N SER A 104 -11.97 11.02 8.44
CA SER A 104 -12.08 11.93 9.58
C SER A 104 -12.99 11.29 10.63
N PRO A 105 -12.72 11.48 11.94
CA PRO A 105 -13.66 11.08 12.98
C PRO A 105 -15.06 11.70 12.77
#